data_AF-A0AAN8G5H4-F1
#
_entry.id   AF-A0AAN8G5H4-F1
#
_cell.length_a   1.000
_cell.length_b   1.000
_cell.length_c   1.000
_cell.angle_alpha   90.00
_cell.angle_beta   90.00
_cell.angle_gamma   90.00
#
_symmetry.space_group_name_H-M   'P 1'
#
loop_
_entity.id
_entity.type
_entity.pdbx_description
1 polymer ?
#
loop_
_entity_poly.entity_id
_entity_poly.type
_entity_poly.pdbx_seq_one_letter_code
_entity_poly.pdbx_strand_id
1 'polypeptide(L)' 'NESNAIVPAIDLRSIRSVRSLSRGRKSRKSLRRAFEIFTSDNTSVVLKATDEKKAEEWLQYLQIAVAHARRDIS' A
#
# COMPACT_ATOMS: atom_id res chain seq x y z
N ASN A 1 -25.72 5.69 -11.49
CA ASN A 1 -25.32 4.28 -11.60
C ASN A 1 -23.89 4.16 -11.07
N GLU A 2 -23.71 4.35 -9.76
CA GLU A 2 -22.41 4.17 -9.12
C GLU A 2 -22.24 2.68 -8.88
N SER A 3 -21.27 2.09 -9.55
CA SER A 3 -20.83 0.72 -9.30
C SER A 3 -20.51 0.60 -7.82
N ASN A 4 -21.38 -0.06 -7.06
CA ASN A 4 -21.14 -0.44 -5.67
C ASN A 4 -20.09 -1.56 -5.67
N ALA A 5 -18.89 -1.24 -6.15
CA ALA A 5 -17.74 -2.09 -5.98
C ALA A 5 -17.54 -2.17 -4.48
N ILE A 6 -17.72 -3.36 -3.91
CA ILE A 6 -17.30 -3.67 -2.56
C ILE A 6 -15.79 -3.45 -2.58
N VAL A 7 -15.35 -2.25 -2.22
CA VAL A 7 -13.94 -1.94 -2.07
C VAL A 7 -13.49 -2.73 -0.84
N PRO A 8 -12.63 -3.75 -1.00
CA PRO A 8 -12.19 -4.55 0.13
C PRO A 8 -11.51 -3.61 1.14
N ALA A 9 -12.06 -3.55 2.35
CA ALA A 9 -11.44 -2.84 3.45
C ALA A 9 -10.20 -3.62 3.90
N ILE A 10 -9.08 -2.92 4.08
CA ILE A 10 -7.84 -3.50 4.57
C ILE A 10 -7.67 -3.05 6.03
N ASP A 11 -7.67 -4.00 6.96
CA ASP A 11 -7.31 -3.73 8.34
C ASP A 11 -5.81 -3.42 8.43
N LEU A 12 -5.44 -2.28 9.03
CA LEU A 12 -4.04 -1.90 9.25
C LEU A 12 -3.26 -2.97 10.02
N ARG A 13 -3.93 -3.73 10.89
CA ARG A 13 -3.32 -4.81 11.68
C ARG A 13 -2.99 -6.03 10.83
N SER A 14 -3.71 -6.26 9.72
CA SER A 14 -3.41 -7.37 8.80
C SER A 14 -2.24 -7.04 7.87
N ILE A 15 -1.78 -5.79 7.81
CA ILE A 15 -0.70 -5.39 6.92
C ILE A 15 0.65 -5.93 7.44
N ARG A 16 1.26 -6.79 6.64
CA ARG A 16 2.60 -7.35 6.88
C ARG A 16 3.68 -6.35 6.47
N SER A 17 3.54 -5.75 5.30
CA SER A 17 4.49 -4.75 4.78
C SER A 17 3.89 -3.93 3.64
N VAL A 18 4.39 -2.71 3.48
CA VAL A 18 4.10 -1.85 2.31
C VAL A 18 5.40 -1.56 1.58
N ARG A 19 5.43 -1.76 0.26
CA ARG A 19 6.64 -1.64 -0.56
C ARG A 19 6.42 -0.78 -1.79
N SER A 20 7.39 0.05 -2.13
CA SER A 20 7.40 0.76 -3.41
C SER A 20 7.72 -0.19 -4.56
N LEU A 21 7.03 -0.02 -5.70
CA LEU A 21 7.33 -0.72 -6.95
C LEU A 21 8.26 0.09 -7.88
N SER A 22 8.78 1.23 -7.41
CA SER A 22 9.63 2.12 -8.20
C SER A 22 11.07 1.62 -8.35
N ARG A 23 11.55 0.75 -7.44
CA ARG A 23 12.95 0.29 -7.37
C ARG A 23 13.14 -1.09 -8.03
N GLY A 24 13.99 -1.16 -9.06
CA GLY A 24 14.38 -2.42 -9.70
C GLY A 24 14.88 -2.26 -11.16
N ARG A 25 15.65 -3.25 -11.66
CA ARG A 25 16.32 -3.26 -12.97
C ARG A 25 15.38 -3.23 -14.18
N LYS A 26 14.06 -3.37 -13.97
CA LYS A 26 12.99 -3.27 -14.98
C LYS A 26 11.86 -2.31 -14.55
N SER A 27 12.14 -1.30 -13.72
CA SER A 27 11.16 -0.31 -13.29
C SER A 27 10.59 0.43 -14.50
N ARG A 28 9.39 0.02 -14.95
CA ARG A 28 8.65 0.72 -16.00
C ARG A 28 8.17 2.05 -15.41
N LYS A 29 8.21 3.12 -16.21
CA LYS A 29 7.77 4.48 -15.79
C LYS A 29 6.40 4.49 -15.10
N SER A 30 5.52 3.57 -15.49
CA SER A 30 4.18 3.38 -14.90
C SER A 30 4.17 2.88 -13.46
N LEU A 31 5.23 2.18 -13.00
CA LEU A 31 5.34 1.58 -11.67
C LEU A 31 5.92 2.55 -10.63
N ARG A 32 6.51 3.68 -11.06
CA ARG A 32 7.05 4.69 -10.15
C ARG A 32 5.99 5.34 -9.27
N ARG A 33 4.74 5.33 -9.74
CA ARG A 33 3.58 5.85 -9.02
C ARG A 33 2.88 4.77 -8.20
N ALA A 34 3.42 3.56 -8.12
CA ALA A 34 2.75 2.42 -7.52
C ALA A 34 3.48 1.90 -6.28
N PHE A 35 2.69 1.36 -5.37
CA PHE A 35 3.14 0.65 -4.19
C PHE A 35 2.24 -0.56 -3.97
N GLU A 36 2.75 -1.54 -3.23
CA GLU A 36 2.08 -2.80 -2.94
C GLU A 36 1.93 -2.97 -1.42
N ILE A 37 0.72 -3.33 -1.01
CA ILE A 37 0.36 -3.66 0.37
C ILE A 37 0.25 -5.19 0.45
N PHE A 38 1.06 -5.80 1.31
CA PHE A 38 1.03 -7.23 1.60
C PHE A 38 0.31 -7.48 2.91
N THR A 39 -0.67 -8.37 2.91
CA THR A 39 -1.48 -8.73 4.08
C THR A 39 -1.08 -10.09 4.67
N SER A 40 -1.59 -10.38 5.87
CA SER A 40 -1.28 -11.59 6.64
C SER A 40 -1.84 -12.87 6.03
N ASP A 41 -2.92 -12.78 5.26
CA ASP A 41 -3.54 -13.87 4.51
C ASP A 41 -2.80 -14.22 3.21
N ASN A 42 -1.59 -13.67 3.03
CA ASN A 42 -0.74 -13.87 1.87
C ASN A 42 -1.34 -13.34 0.55
N THR A 43 -2.33 -12.44 0.64
CA THR A 43 -2.78 -11.63 -0.49
C THR A 43 -1.99 -10.32 -0.58
N SER A 44 -2.07 -9.66 -1.74
CA SER A 44 -1.51 -8.33 -1.91
C SER A 44 -2.36 -7.47 -2.83
N VAL A 45 -2.31 -6.16 -2.59
CA VAL A 45 -3.01 -5.16 -3.38
C VAL A 45 -2.01 -4.14 -3.90
N VAL A 46 -2.03 -3.91 -5.21
CA VAL A 46 -1.22 -2.87 -5.87
C VAL A 46 -2.07 -1.63 -6.05
N LEU A 47 -1.63 -0.52 -5.46
CA LEU A 47 -2.26 0.78 -5.61
C LEU A 47 -1.35 1.69 -6.43
N LYS A 48 -1.95 2.49 -7.31
CA LYS A 48 -1.26 3.47 -8.15
C LYS A 48 -1.77 4.86 -7.81
N ALA A 49 -0.86 5.71 -7.36
CA ALA A 49 -1.12 7.12 -7.10
C ALA A 49 -1.16 7.95 -8.38
N THR A 50 -1.64 9.18 -8.26
CA THR A 50 -1.68 10.18 -9.33
C THR A 50 -0.27 10.48 -9.86
N ASP A 51 0.71 10.58 -8.96
CA ASP A 51 2.10 10.92 -9.22
C ASP A 51 3.05 10.22 -8.24
N GLU A 52 4.36 10.39 -8.48
CA GLU A 52 5.42 9.73 -7.70
C GLU A 52 5.49 10.27 -6.27
N LYS A 53 5.29 11.58 -6.07
CA LYS A 53 5.31 12.20 -4.75
C LYS A 53 4.18 11.66 -3.87
N LYS A 54 2.97 11.53 -4.43
CA LYS A 54 1.82 10.95 -3.74
C LYS A 54 2.06 9.48 -3.39
N ALA A 55 2.72 8.71 -4.26
CA ALA A 55 3.08 7.34 -3.93
C ALA A 55 4.03 7.26 -2.73
N GLU A 56 5.00 8.17 -2.63
CA GLU A 56 5.92 8.26 -1.49
C GLU A 56 5.22 8.71 -0.20
N GLU A 57 4.34 9.71 -0.26
CA GLU A 57 3.53 10.17 0.88
C GLU A 57 2.68 9.01 1.44
N TRP A 58 1.98 8.28 0.56
CA TRP A 58 1.19 7.10 0.96
C TRP A 58 2.04 6.02 1.62
N LEU A 59 3.24 5.75 1.10
CA LEU A 59 4.16 4.79 1.69
C LEU A 59 4.53 5.19 3.12
N GLN A 60 4.87 6.46 3.35
CA GLN A 60 5.22 6.97 4.68
C GLN A 60 4.03 6.91 5.65
N TYR A 61 2.85 7.38 5.24
CA TYR A 61 1.66 7.36 6.09
C TYR A 61 1.25 5.95 6.48
N LEU A 62 1.26 5.01 5.54
CA LEU A 62 0.92 3.62 5.83
C LEU A 62 1.96 2.96 6.74
N GLN A 63 3.25 3.23 6.55
CA GLN A 63 4.28 2.71 7.44
C GLN A 63 4.11 3.21 8.88
N ILE A 64 3.81 4.50 9.07
CA ILE A 64 3.52 5.09 10.38
C ILE A 64 2.25 4.43 10.97
N ALA A 65 1.15 4.42 10.22
CA ALA A 65 -0.12 3.86 10.69
C ALA A 65 0.00 2.38 11.10
N VAL A 66 0.72 1.57 10.31
CA VAL A 66 0.99 0.15 10.62
C VAL A 66 1.87 0.01 11.86
N ALA A 67 2.89 0.86 12.02
CA ALA A 67 3.73 0.84 13.23
C ALA A 67 2.93 1.18 14.49
N HIS A 68 2.02 2.16 14.42
CA HIS A 68 1.11 2.49 15.51
C HIS A 68 0.16 1.34 15.83
N ALA A 69 -0.53 0.79 14.81
CA ALA A 69 -1.49 -0.30 15.00
C ALA A 69 -0.86 -1.57 15.62
N ARG A 70 0.45 -1.79 15.43
CA ARG A 70 1.19 -2.89 16.06
C ARG A 70 1.60 -2.62 17.50
N ARG A 71 1.86 -1.35 17.87
CA ARG A 71 2.19 -0.97 19.26
C ARG A 71 0.98 -1.10 20.17
N ASP A 72 -0.21 -0.78 19.68
CA ASP A 72 -1.46 -0.89 20.45
C ASP A 72 -1.82 -2.35 20.86
N ILE A 73 -1.08 -3.34 20.36
CA ILE A 73 -1.27 -4.77 20.67
C ILE A 73 -0.28 -5.26 21.75
N SER A 74 0.77 -4.48 22.04
CA SER A 74 1.85 -4.83 22.98
C SER A 74 1.66 -4.19 24.34
#